data_AF-A0A160VR06-F1
#
_entry.id   AF-A0A160VR06-F1
#
_cell.length_a   1.000
_cell.length_b   1.000
_cell.length_c   1.000
_cell.angle_alpha   90.00
_cell.angle_beta   90.00
_cell.angle_gamma   90.00
#
_symmetry.space_group_name_H-M   'P 1'
#
loop_
_entity.id
_entity.type
_entity.pdbx_description
1 polymer ?
#
loop_
_entity_poly.entity_id
_entity_poly.type
_entity_poly.pdbx_seq_one_letter_code
_entity_poly.pdbx_strand_id
1 'polypeptide(L)'
;MDWLDKVIRYGMLRSEKLVVENILDKLKYEHDGKLFRGNLKSFVQEVAKASGVHTNTVYYVIRRLKELGILEEVIINGKDYIILSKRFSSRMIKLGREYSEWLKA
;
A
#
# COMPACT_ATOMS: atom_id res chain seq x y z
N MET A 1 -7.93 -8.22 -15.66
CA MET A 1 -7.73 -6.82 -15.21
C MET A 1 -7.52 -6.88 -13.71
N ASP A 2 -6.33 -6.54 -13.23
CA ASP A 2 -5.96 -6.73 -11.81
C ASP A 2 -6.78 -5.82 -10.90
N TRP A 3 -7.08 -6.27 -9.69
CA TRP A 3 -7.98 -5.57 -8.76
C TRP A 3 -7.35 -4.29 -8.21
N LEU A 4 -6.02 -4.27 -8.09
CA LEU A 4 -5.23 -3.09 -7.77
C LEU A 4 -5.47 -1.98 -8.82
N ASP A 5 -5.58 -2.41 -10.08
CA ASP A 5 -5.83 -1.56 -11.24
C ASP A 5 -7.19 -0.85 -11.15
N LYS A 6 -8.17 -1.42 -10.43
CA LYS A 6 -9.48 -0.80 -10.22
C LYS A 6 -9.52 0.14 -9.02
N VAL A 7 -8.87 -0.19 -7.90
CA VAL A 7 -8.73 0.74 -6.77
C VAL A 7 -8.00 2.01 -7.22
N ILE A 8 -6.98 1.86 -8.05
CA ILE A 8 -6.18 2.96 -8.58
C ILE A 8 -6.91 3.73 -9.70
N ARG A 9 -7.69 3.06 -10.56
CA ARG A 9 -8.46 3.71 -11.64
C ARG A 9 -9.71 4.44 -11.16
N TYR A 10 -10.42 3.91 -10.17
CA TYR A 10 -11.74 4.45 -9.75
C TYR A 10 -11.67 5.41 -8.56
N GLY A 11 -10.53 5.54 -7.89
CA GLY A 11 -10.34 6.54 -6.85
C GLY A 11 -8.87 6.89 -6.63
N MET A 12 -8.55 8.17 -6.73
CA MET A 12 -7.48 8.81 -5.94
C MET A 12 -6.00 8.63 -6.30
N LEU A 13 -5.56 7.65 -7.12
CA LEU A 13 -4.11 7.33 -7.25
C LEU A 13 -3.59 7.14 -8.68
N ARG A 14 -4.29 7.61 -9.72
CA ARG A 14 -3.92 7.32 -11.13
C ARG A 14 -2.49 7.77 -11.50
N SER A 15 -2.04 8.92 -10.98
CA SER A 15 -0.66 9.42 -11.16
C SER A 15 0.36 8.75 -10.23
N GLU A 16 -0.10 8.04 -9.21
CA GLU A 16 0.71 7.46 -8.14
C GLU A 16 0.71 5.92 -8.18
N LYS A 17 0.09 5.34 -9.22
CA LYS A 17 -0.08 3.90 -9.42
C LYS A 17 1.22 3.12 -9.22
N LEU A 18 2.25 3.52 -9.96
CA LEU A 18 3.56 2.87 -9.94
C LEU A 18 4.22 2.95 -8.56
N VAL A 19 4.04 4.08 -7.86
CA VAL A 19 4.57 4.27 -6.50
C VAL A 19 3.86 3.34 -5.53
N VAL A 20 2.53 3.22 -5.63
CA VAL A 20 1.73 2.33 -4.77
C VAL A 20 2.10 0.87 -5.02
N GLU A 21 2.20 0.44 -6.27
CA GLU A 21 2.64 -0.91 -6.65
C GLU A 21 4.01 -1.22 -6.05
N ASN A 22 4.99 -0.34 -6.27
CA ASN A 22 6.34 -0.52 -5.74
C ASN A 22 6.39 -0.53 -4.21
N ILE A 23 5.58 0.27 -3.51
CA ILE A 23 5.47 0.23 -2.05
C ILE A 23 4.95 -1.14 -1.60
N LEU A 24 3.84 -1.61 -2.20
CA LEU A 24 3.18 -2.83 -1.78
C LEU A 24 4.02 -4.07 -2.07
N ASP A 25 4.64 -4.12 -3.25
CA ASP A 25 5.52 -5.23 -3.64
C ASP A 25 6.75 -5.29 -2.74
N LYS A 26 7.43 -4.15 -2.54
CA LYS A 26 8.61 -4.11 -1.68
C LYS A 26 8.29 -4.46 -0.23
N LEU A 27 7.16 -3.95 0.28
CA LEU A 27 6.70 -4.30 1.62
C LEU A 27 6.43 -5.80 1.76
N LYS A 28 5.78 -6.42 0.75
CA LYS A 28 5.42 -7.83 0.77
C LYS A 28 6.64 -8.75 0.59
N TYR A 29 7.45 -8.51 -0.42
CA TYR A 29 8.51 -9.43 -0.84
C TYR A 29 9.84 -9.22 -0.11
N GLU A 30 10.18 -7.97 0.26
CA GLU A 30 11.46 -7.66 0.90
C GLU A 30 11.37 -7.46 2.41
N HIS A 31 10.18 -7.10 2.92
CA HIS A 31 9.96 -6.83 4.34
C HIS A 31 8.95 -7.78 5.00
N ASP A 32 8.54 -8.87 4.34
CA ASP A 32 7.57 -9.84 4.84
C ASP A 32 6.27 -9.20 5.38
N GLY A 33 5.81 -8.16 4.68
CA GLY A 33 4.63 -7.38 5.03
C GLY A 33 4.82 -6.42 6.23
N LYS A 34 6.03 -6.27 6.77
CA LYS A 34 6.33 -5.48 7.98
C LYS A 34 7.58 -4.61 7.82
N LEU A 35 7.39 -3.34 7.51
CA LEU A 35 8.48 -2.37 7.43
C LEU A 35 8.80 -1.83 8.83
N PHE A 36 9.99 -2.13 9.34
CA PHE A 36 10.49 -1.47 10.56
C PHE A 36 10.65 0.03 10.34
N ARG A 37 10.15 0.88 11.25
CA ARG A 37 10.16 2.33 11.08
C ARG A 37 11.57 2.93 10.95
N GLY A 38 12.57 2.33 11.58
CA GLY A 38 13.97 2.74 11.42
C GLY A 38 14.49 2.60 9.97
N ASN A 39 13.88 1.72 9.17
CA ASN A 39 14.23 1.49 7.77
C ASN A 39 13.36 2.31 6.79
N LEU A 40 12.46 3.17 7.29
CA LEU A 40 11.54 3.93 6.44
C LEU A 40 12.29 4.82 5.43
N LYS A 41 13.41 5.41 5.84
CA LYS A 41 14.18 6.31 4.97
C LYS A 41 14.77 5.57 3.77
N SER A 42 15.41 4.42 3.99
CA SER A 42 15.99 3.61 2.90
C SER A 42 14.90 3.05 2.01
N PHE A 43 13.82 2.52 2.61
CA PHE A 43 12.65 2.04 1.89
C PHE A 43 12.09 3.11 0.93
N VAL A 44 11.90 4.34 1.43
CA VAL A 44 11.41 5.45 0.62
C VAL A 44 12.37 5.81 -0.52
N GLN A 45 13.68 5.83 -0.27
CA GLN A 45 14.68 6.11 -1.30
C GLN A 45 14.66 5.07 -2.42
N GLU A 46 14.54 3.80 -2.07
CA GLU A 46 14.50 2.70 -3.02
C GLU A 46 13.21 2.69 -3.85
N VAL A 47 12.06 2.91 -3.21
CA VAL A 47 10.77 3.07 -3.92
C VAL A 47 10.79 4.29 -4.84
N ALA A 48 11.35 5.42 -4.39
CA ALA A 48 11.46 6.63 -5.18
C ALA A 48 12.29 6.38 -6.45
N LYS A 49 13.43 5.70 -6.30
CA LYS A 49 14.29 5.30 -7.41
C LYS A 49 13.58 4.36 -8.38
N ALA A 50 12.90 3.32 -7.87
CA ALA A 50 12.17 2.35 -8.69
C ALA A 50 10.98 2.97 -9.43
N SER A 51 10.37 4.02 -8.85
CA SER A 51 9.19 4.68 -9.42
C SER A 51 9.54 5.92 -10.25
N GLY A 52 10.80 6.36 -10.27
CA GLY A 52 11.22 7.57 -10.97
C GLY A 52 10.64 8.88 -10.39
N VAL A 53 10.39 8.93 -9.08
CA VAL A 53 9.76 10.08 -8.40
C VAL A 53 10.63 10.62 -7.27
N HIS A 54 10.27 11.79 -6.74
CA HIS A 54 10.90 12.33 -5.53
C HIS A 54 10.47 11.55 -4.28
N THR A 55 11.37 11.45 -3.30
CA THR A 55 11.09 10.81 -2.00
C THR A 55 9.90 11.42 -1.28
N ASN A 56 9.67 12.74 -1.42
CA ASN A 56 8.51 13.42 -0.88
C ASN A 56 7.18 12.87 -1.41
N THR A 57 7.13 12.51 -2.69
CA THR A 57 5.96 11.86 -3.31
C THR A 57 5.69 10.51 -2.64
N VAL A 58 6.74 9.72 -2.39
CA VAL A 58 6.59 8.43 -1.70
C VAL A 58 6.10 8.61 -0.26
N TYR A 59 6.65 9.57 0.49
CA TYR A 59 6.16 9.88 1.84
C TYR A 59 4.68 10.29 1.83
N TYR A 60 4.29 11.12 0.86
CA TYR A 60 2.91 11.52 0.66
C TYR A 60 2.00 10.32 0.37
N VAL A 61 2.40 9.43 -0.54
CA VAL A 61 1.67 8.20 -0.86
C VAL A 61 1.55 7.29 0.38
N ILE A 62 2.63 7.06 1.12
CA ILE A 62 2.59 6.26 2.37
C ILE A 62 1.60 6.86 3.37
N ARG A 63 1.60 8.19 3.54
CA ARG A 63 0.64 8.88 4.41
C ARG A 63 -0.80 8.65 3.94
N ARG A 64 -1.07 8.82 2.64
CA ARG A 64 -2.41 8.54 2.08
C ARG A 64 -2.85 7.10 2.28
N LEU A 65 -1.95 6.14 2.07
CA LEU A 65 -2.24 4.72 2.29
C LEU A 65 -2.59 4.45 3.77
N LYS A 66 -1.99 5.17 4.72
CA LYS A 66 -2.38 5.11 6.14
C LYS A 66 -3.74 5.75 6.40
N GLU A 67 -4.00 6.93 5.84
CA GLU A 67 -5.29 7.63 5.97
C GLU A 67 -6.45 6.81 5.39
N LEU A 68 -6.19 6.06 4.30
CA LEU A 68 -7.12 5.12 3.69
C LEU A 68 -7.27 3.81 4.47
N GLY A 69 -6.47 3.59 5.52
CA GLY A 69 -6.45 2.35 6.30
C GLY A 69 -5.91 1.14 5.53
N ILE A 70 -5.09 1.36 4.51
CA ILE A 70 -4.38 0.32 3.75
C ILE A 70 -3.11 -0.08 4.51
N LEU A 71 -2.40 0.91 5.05
CA LEU A 71 -1.26 0.72 5.94
C LEU A 71 -1.63 1.09 7.38
N GLU A 72 -1.06 0.38 8.33
CA GLU A 72 -1.23 0.64 9.77
C GLU A 72 0.13 0.67 10.46
N GLU A 73 0.23 1.45 11.53
CA GLU A 73 1.39 1.43 12.43
C GLU A 73 1.08 0.54 13.62
N VAL A 74 1.98 -0.41 13.91
CA VAL A 74 1.84 -1.36 15.02
C VAL A 74 3.13 -1.48 15.79
N ILE A 75 3.01 -1.73 17.09
CA ILE A 75 4.14 -2.04 17.96
C ILE A 75 4.22 -3.55 18.11
N ILE A 76 5.35 -4.15 17.73
CA ILE A 76 5.63 -5.57 17.90
C ILE A 76 6.93 -5.67 18.68
N ASN A 77 6.89 -6.29 19.87
CA ASN A 77 8.05 -6.46 20.75
C ASN A 77 8.78 -5.13 21.05
N GLY A 78 8.03 -4.06 21.31
CA GLY A 78 8.58 -2.73 21.63
C GLY A 78 9.17 -1.96 20.45
N LYS A 79 9.00 -2.44 19.21
CA LYS A 79 9.47 -1.79 17.98
C LYS A 79 8.29 -1.38 17.10
N ASP A 80 8.39 -0.20 16.48
CA ASP A 80 7.39 0.33 15.56
C ASP A 80 7.54 -0.24 14.15
N TYR A 81 6.43 -0.73 13.59
CA TYR A 81 6.35 -1.25 12.23
C TYR A 81 5.20 -0.60 11.46
N ILE A 82 5.41 -0.40 10.17
CA ILE A 82 4.36 -0.10 9.19
C ILE A 82 4.01 -1.43 8.52
N ILE A 83 2.75 -1.83 8.60
CA ILE A 83 2.25 -3.10 8.06
C ILE A 83 1.06 -2.86 7.13
N LEU A 84 0.71 -3.87 6.34
CA LEU A 84 -0.60 -3.90 5.69
C LEU A 84 -1.70 -4.08 6.74
N SER A 85 -2.73 -3.23 6.69
CA SER A 85 -3.87 -3.32 7.60
C SER A 85 -4.58 -4.67 7.44
N LYS A 86 -4.88 -5.33 8.55
CA LYS A 86 -5.75 -6.52 8.55
C LYS A 86 -7.18 -6.18 8.12
N ARG A 87 -7.64 -4.96 8.43
CA ARG A 87 -8.96 -4.45 8.04
C ARG A 87 -9.04 -4.19 6.54
N PHE A 88 -7.93 -3.79 5.93
CA PHE A 88 -7.81 -3.71 4.48
C PHE A 88 -8.05 -5.07 3.83
N SER A 89 -7.38 -6.15 4.26
CA SER A 89 -7.64 -7.49 3.70
C SER A 89 -9.11 -7.91 3.79
N SER A 90 -9.79 -7.65 4.91
CA SER A 90 -11.22 -7.96 5.08
C SER A 90 -12.13 -7.08 4.22
N ARG A 91 -11.87 -5.77 4.11
CA ARG A 91 -12.62 -4.83 3.25
C ARG A 91 -12.39 -5.14 1.77
N MET A 92 -11.19 -5.55 1.41
CA MET A 92 -10.82 -5.94 0.05
C MET A 92 -11.48 -7.24 -0.39
N ILE A 93 -11.55 -8.25 0.48
CA ILE A 93 -12.31 -9.48 0.21
C ILE A 93 -13.79 -9.14 0.02
N LYS A 94 -14.34 -8.25 0.85
CA LYS A 94 -15.73 -7.80 0.74
C LYS A 94 -15.99 -7.06 -0.58
N LEU A 95 -15.19 -6.06 -0.93
CA LEU A 95 -15.29 -5.32 -2.19
C LEU A 95 -15.10 -6.22 -3.42
N GLY A 96 -14.18 -7.18 -3.35
CA GLY A 96 -13.99 -8.17 -4.43
C GLY A 96 -15.18 -9.10 -4.61
N ARG A 97 -15.83 -9.53 -3.51
CA ARG A 97 -17.06 -10.35 -3.55
C ARG A 97 -18.25 -9.56 -4.09
N GLU A 98 -18.51 -8.37 -3.55
CA GLU A 98 -19.60 -7.49 -4.01
C GLU A 98 -19.48 -7.17 -5.50
N TYR A 99 -18.25 -6.96 -5.99
CA TYR A 99 -17.99 -6.75 -7.40
C TYR A 99 -18.21 -8.00 -8.26
N SER A 100 -17.81 -9.19 -7.79
CA SER A 100 -18.09 -10.44 -8.49
C SER A 100 -19.58 -10.76 -8.54
N GLU A 101 -20.36 -10.35 -7.54
CA GLU A 101 -21.81 -10.49 -7.53
C GLU A 101 -22.48 -9.49 -8.48
N TRP A 102 -22.01 -8.24 -8.52
CA TRP A 102 -22.48 -7.25 -9.47
C TRP A 102 -22.24 -7.64 -10.94
N LEU A 103 -21.11 -8.29 -11.26
CA LEU A 103 -20.84 -8.80 -12.61
C LEU A 103 -21.66 -10.04 -13.00
N LYS A 104 -22.26 -10.74 -12.03
CA LYS A 104 -23.11 -11.91 -12.25
C LYS A 104 -24.59 -11.54 -12.38
N ALA A 105 -24.96 -10.34 -11.92
CA ALA A 105 -26.29 -9.74 -12.09
C ALA A 105 -26.39 -9.05 -13.45
#